data_AF-A0A952RRW6-F1
#
_entry.id   AF-A0A952RRW6-F1
#
_cell.length_a   1.000
_cell.length_b   1.000
_cell.length_c   1.000
_cell.angle_alpha   90.00
_cell.angle_beta   90.00
_cell.angle_gamma   90.00
#
_symmetry.space_group_name_H-M   'P 1'
#
loop_
_entity.id
_entity.type
_entity.pdbx_description
1 polymer ?
#
loop_
_entity_poly.entity_id
_entity_poly.type
_entity_poly.pdbx_seq_one_letter_code
_entity_poly.pdbx_strand_id
1 'polypeptide(L)'
;MMTRAVLALALLGLSVVGCGGGGKYGYSPKYIPTDSEEAALKGARDYDPVMYNREPEVWRKGTVTLFGVVTARAPGNGGMATVGLSVRRLEPRNLCENGNDDDTCRVTVSDKDFGTVRALVPLKGEDDVGEHSVAVGSLLRVVGKIGEDVDESGMPVLRASFYRHWPRYFYVTRANAETMRQ
;
A
#
# COMPACT_ATOMS: atom_id res chain seq x y z
N MET A 1 36.07 -58.68 7.97
CA MET A 1 34.77 -58.05 7.64
C MET A 1 34.57 -56.87 8.59
N MET A 2 34.90 -55.66 8.18
CA MET A 2 34.70 -54.44 8.96
C MET A 2 34.24 -53.31 8.03
N THR A 3 32.96 -52.95 8.22
CA THR A 3 32.36 -51.61 8.12
C THR A 3 32.70 -50.73 6.92
N ARG A 4 31.83 -50.83 5.89
CA ARG A 4 31.54 -49.74 4.94
C ARG A 4 30.43 -48.88 5.51
N ALA A 5 30.74 -47.69 6.00
CA ALA A 5 29.74 -46.66 6.28
C ALA A 5 30.41 -45.29 6.16
N VAL A 6 30.48 -44.77 4.93
CA VAL A 6 31.10 -43.49 4.61
C VAL A 6 30.11 -42.68 3.79
N LEU A 7 29.68 -41.57 4.39
CA LEU A 7 29.10 -40.35 3.80
C LEU A 7 27.77 -40.47 3.06
N ALA A 8 26.67 -40.28 3.81
CA ALA A 8 25.48 -39.63 3.28
C ALA A 8 25.61 -38.12 3.55
N LEU A 9 26.12 -37.39 2.56
CA LEU A 9 26.30 -35.94 2.63
C LEU A 9 24.92 -35.26 2.51
N ALA A 10 24.55 -34.55 3.57
CA ALA A 10 23.34 -33.76 3.69
C ALA A 10 23.27 -32.66 2.61
N LEU A 11 22.35 -32.80 1.66
CA LEU A 11 21.80 -31.71 0.87
C LEU A 11 20.39 -31.42 1.39
N LEU A 12 20.30 -30.81 2.58
CA LEU A 12 19.11 -30.07 2.98
C LEU A 12 19.22 -28.68 2.34
N GLY A 13 18.80 -28.57 1.08
CA GLY A 13 18.56 -27.28 0.46
C GLY A 13 17.43 -26.59 1.21
N LEU A 14 17.78 -25.55 1.97
CA LEU A 14 16.83 -24.61 2.57
C LEU A 14 16.01 -23.97 1.44
N SER A 15 14.87 -24.58 1.16
CA SER A 15 13.80 -23.97 0.39
C SER A 15 13.17 -22.94 1.31
N VAL A 16 13.63 -21.70 1.25
CA VAL A 16 12.94 -20.57 1.86
C VAL A 16 11.67 -20.37 1.05
N VAL A 17 10.64 -21.16 1.35
CA VAL A 17 9.29 -20.91 0.88
C VAL A 17 8.80 -19.71 1.68
N GLY A 18 8.92 -18.52 1.10
CA GLY A 18 8.19 -17.34 1.56
C GLY A 18 6.69 -17.56 1.34
N CYS A 19 6.08 -18.37 2.21
CA CYS A 19 4.63 -18.59 2.24
C CYS A 19 3.99 -17.45 3.03
N GLY A 20 3.08 -16.69 2.39
CA GLY A 20 2.10 -15.90 3.13
C GLY A 20 1.96 -14.42 2.75
N GLY A 21 2.08 -14.05 1.48
CA GLY A 21 1.58 -12.76 1.00
C GLY A 21 0.94 -12.99 -0.36
N GLY A 22 -0.25 -12.44 -0.61
CA GLY A 22 -1.05 -12.66 -1.83
C GLY A 22 -0.41 -12.17 -3.14
N GLY A 23 0.85 -12.49 -3.40
CA GLY A 23 1.65 -11.96 -4.50
C GLY A 23 1.93 -10.46 -4.38
N LYS A 24 2.52 -9.90 -5.45
CA LYS A 24 2.90 -8.48 -5.55
C LYS A 24 1.75 -7.54 -5.18
N TYR A 25 0.53 -7.89 -5.59
CA TYR A 25 -0.67 -7.07 -5.41
C TYR A 25 -1.60 -7.55 -4.28
N GLY A 26 -1.22 -8.54 -3.49
CA GLY A 26 -1.96 -8.93 -2.28
C GLY A 26 -3.34 -9.52 -2.55
N TYR A 27 -3.47 -10.36 -3.59
CA TYR A 27 -4.70 -11.06 -3.90
C TYR A 27 -5.03 -12.07 -2.80
N SER A 28 -6.16 -11.84 -2.13
CA SER A 28 -6.61 -12.60 -0.97
C SER A 28 -7.99 -12.09 -0.53
N PRO A 29 -8.85 -12.92 0.09
CA PRO A 29 -10.13 -12.49 0.65
C PRO A 29 -10.02 -11.36 1.68
N LYS A 30 -8.85 -11.20 2.32
CA LYS A 30 -8.57 -10.12 3.27
C LYS A 30 -7.26 -9.44 2.89
N TYR A 31 -7.14 -8.17 3.26
CA TYR A 31 -5.87 -7.47 3.11
C TYR A 31 -4.80 -8.08 4.02
N ILE A 32 -3.65 -8.38 3.43
CA ILE A 32 -2.47 -8.88 4.13
C ILE A 32 -1.29 -7.95 3.80
N PRO A 33 -0.79 -7.18 4.79
CA PRO A 33 0.42 -6.40 4.62
C PRO A 33 1.62 -7.30 4.30
N THR A 34 2.61 -6.79 3.56
CA THR A 34 3.90 -7.48 3.44
C THR A 34 4.75 -7.27 4.71
N ASP A 35 5.75 -8.10 4.97
CA ASP A 35 6.64 -7.94 6.14
C ASP A 35 7.25 -6.52 6.26
N SER A 36 7.66 -5.96 5.12
CA SER A 36 8.18 -4.59 5.04
C SER A 36 7.12 -3.53 5.35
N GLU A 37 5.87 -3.81 5.01
CA GLU A 37 4.72 -2.96 5.33
C GLU A 37 4.38 -3.07 6.81
N GLU A 38 4.33 -4.27 7.37
CA GLU A 38 4.11 -4.48 8.81
C GLU A 38 5.15 -3.74 9.66
N ALA A 39 6.43 -3.82 9.26
CA ALA A 39 7.51 -3.09 9.90
C ALA A 39 7.29 -1.56 9.82
N ALA A 40 6.86 -1.05 8.67
CA ALA A 40 6.56 0.37 8.49
C ALA A 40 5.32 0.82 9.28
N LEU A 41 4.30 -0.05 9.41
CA LEU A 41 3.06 0.22 10.13
C LEU A 41 3.24 0.25 11.65
N LYS A 42 4.35 -0.26 12.19
CA LYS A 42 4.59 -0.30 13.63
C LYS A 42 4.54 1.11 14.25
N GLY A 43 3.53 1.34 15.09
CA GLY A 43 3.30 2.64 15.74
C GLY A 43 2.73 3.72 14.81
N ALA A 44 2.41 3.39 13.56
CA ALA A 44 1.68 4.26 12.66
C ALA A 44 0.19 4.24 13.03
N ARG A 45 -0.47 5.40 12.90
CA ARG A 45 -1.92 5.52 13.07
C ARG A 45 -2.60 5.80 11.73
N ASP A 46 -3.78 5.25 11.51
CA ASP A 46 -4.54 5.56 10.30
C ASP A 46 -4.89 7.05 10.27
N TYR A 47 -4.62 7.68 9.12
CA TYR A 47 -4.86 9.11 8.91
C TYR A 47 -6.36 9.40 8.94
N ASP A 48 -6.75 10.32 9.82
CA ASP A 48 -8.11 10.85 9.89
C ASP A 48 -8.08 12.35 9.55
N PRO A 49 -8.60 12.76 8.38
CA PRO A 49 -8.63 14.16 7.94
C PRO A 49 -9.40 15.08 8.90
N VAL A 50 -10.46 14.58 9.54
CA VAL A 50 -11.27 15.37 10.48
C VAL A 50 -10.47 15.63 11.75
N MET A 51 -9.82 14.59 12.28
CA MET A 51 -9.00 14.74 13.48
C MET A 51 -7.71 15.52 13.22
N TYR A 52 -7.13 15.41 12.01
CA TYR A 52 -6.01 16.24 11.59
C TYR A 52 -6.36 17.73 11.67
N ASN A 53 -7.50 18.13 11.13
CA ASN A 53 -7.94 19.53 11.16
C ASN A 53 -8.19 20.05 12.59
N ARG A 54 -8.56 19.17 13.53
CA ARG A 54 -8.78 19.54 14.93
C ARG A 54 -7.49 19.66 15.73
N GLU A 55 -6.55 18.74 15.51
CA GLU A 55 -5.34 18.62 16.34
C GLU A 55 -4.07 18.42 15.49
N PRO A 56 -3.75 19.33 14.55
CA PRO A 56 -2.70 19.11 13.55
C PRO A 56 -1.34 18.82 14.18
N GLU A 57 -1.00 19.49 15.29
CA GLU A 57 0.27 19.29 16.00
C GLU A 57 0.43 17.90 16.60
N VAL A 58 -0.67 17.25 17.00
CA VAL A 58 -0.64 15.86 17.47
C VAL A 58 -0.35 14.93 16.29
N TRP A 59 -0.95 15.21 15.13
CA TRP A 59 -0.78 14.41 13.91
C TRP A 59 0.57 14.57 13.25
N ARG A 60 1.21 15.73 13.35
CA ARG A 60 2.59 15.93 12.86
C ARG A 60 3.64 15.18 13.68
N LYS A 61 3.42 14.97 14.99
CA LYS A 61 4.37 14.27 15.87
C LYS A 61 4.47 12.76 15.57
N GLY A 62 3.39 12.17 15.07
CA GLY A 62 3.29 10.73 14.84
C GLY A 62 3.59 10.31 13.39
N THR A 63 3.79 9.02 13.22
CA THR A 63 3.72 8.38 11.91
C THR A 63 2.26 8.12 11.58
N VAL A 64 1.84 8.46 10.37
CA VAL A 64 0.49 8.22 9.87
C VAL A 64 0.54 7.24 8.71
N THR A 65 -0.58 6.57 8.48
CA THR A 65 -0.75 5.69 7.33
C THR A 65 -2.13 5.87 6.69
N LEU A 66 -2.21 5.74 5.36
CA LEU A 66 -3.47 5.86 4.64
C LEU A 66 -3.47 5.05 3.36
N PHE A 67 -4.66 4.65 2.92
CA PHE A 67 -4.89 4.28 1.52
C PHE A 67 -5.34 5.52 0.75
N GLY A 68 -4.80 5.71 -0.45
CA GLY A 68 -5.12 6.86 -1.28
C GLY A 68 -5.12 6.50 -2.76
N VAL A 69 -6.17 6.90 -3.47
CA VAL A 69 -6.19 6.83 -4.95
C VAL A 69 -5.52 8.08 -5.49
N VAL A 70 -4.58 7.90 -6.40
CA VAL A 70 -3.83 9.00 -7.03
C VAL A 70 -4.77 9.81 -7.91
N THR A 71 -4.87 11.11 -7.63
CA THR A 71 -5.66 12.09 -8.42
C THR A 71 -4.78 12.98 -9.28
N ALA A 72 -3.51 13.16 -8.88
CA ALA A 72 -2.51 13.90 -9.64
C ALA A 72 -1.11 13.33 -9.36
N ARG A 73 -0.20 13.44 -10.33
CA ARG A 73 1.22 13.15 -10.15
C ARG A 73 2.05 14.23 -10.85
N ALA A 74 3.10 14.69 -10.18
CA ALA A 74 4.10 15.58 -10.72
C ALA A 74 5.49 15.18 -10.23
N PRO A 75 6.57 15.50 -10.96
CA PRO A 75 7.92 15.44 -10.42
C PRO A 75 8.00 16.28 -9.14
N GLY A 76 8.64 15.75 -8.10
CA GLY A 76 8.94 16.46 -6.86
C GLY A 76 10.43 16.77 -6.75
N ASN A 77 10.78 17.58 -5.75
CA ASN A 77 12.18 17.89 -5.45
C ASN A 77 12.90 16.68 -4.83
N GLY A 78 14.22 16.59 -5.03
CA GLY A 78 15.07 15.61 -4.35
C GLY A 78 14.81 14.14 -4.77
N GLY A 79 14.36 13.91 -6.00
CA GLY A 79 14.10 12.56 -6.52
C GLY A 79 12.79 11.94 -6.02
N MET A 80 11.92 12.73 -5.38
CA MET A 80 10.60 12.29 -4.95
C MET A 80 9.57 12.57 -6.05
N ALA A 81 8.48 11.81 -6.09
CA ALA A 81 7.28 12.18 -6.82
C ALA A 81 6.31 12.91 -5.88
N THR A 82 5.68 13.97 -6.38
CA THR A 82 4.55 14.61 -5.70
C THR A 82 3.27 13.98 -6.22
N VAL A 83 2.47 13.40 -5.32
CA VAL A 83 1.18 12.80 -5.66
C VAL A 83 0.04 13.46 -4.88
N GLY A 84 -1.05 13.77 -5.57
CA GLY A 84 -2.33 14.08 -4.95
C GLY A 84 -3.07 12.77 -4.66
N LEU A 85 -3.57 12.60 -3.44
CA LEU A 85 -4.25 11.39 -2.99
C LEU A 85 -5.66 11.73 -2.53
N SER A 86 -6.65 11.01 -3.05
CA SER A 86 -8.01 10.92 -2.51
C SER A 86 -8.03 9.80 -1.47
N VAL A 87 -8.14 10.16 -0.19
CA VAL A 87 -8.02 9.25 0.96
C VAL A 87 -9.20 8.27 0.98
N ARG A 88 -8.89 6.98 1.07
CA ARG A 88 -9.85 5.87 1.11
C ARG A 88 -9.71 5.06 2.38
N ARG A 89 -10.79 4.36 2.74
CA ARG A 89 -10.77 3.35 3.80
C ARG A 89 -10.61 1.98 3.18
N LEU A 90 -9.85 1.11 3.84
CA LEU A 90 -9.76 -0.30 3.48
C LEU A 90 -11.06 -1.01 3.87
N GLU A 91 -11.59 -1.85 2.98
CA GLU A 91 -12.74 -2.69 3.31
C GLU A 91 -12.29 -3.92 4.12
N PRO A 92 -13.11 -4.41 5.08
CA PRO A 92 -12.75 -5.59 5.88
C PRO A 92 -12.58 -6.87 5.07
N ARG A 93 -13.23 -6.95 3.89
CA ARG A 93 -13.18 -8.08 2.98
C ARG A 93 -13.03 -7.59 1.54
N ASN A 94 -12.06 -8.17 0.85
CA ASN A 94 -11.78 -7.88 -0.54
C ASN A 94 -12.86 -8.48 -1.45
N LEU A 95 -13.09 -7.84 -2.58
CA LEU A 95 -13.97 -8.31 -3.65
C LEU A 95 -13.20 -9.25 -4.58
N CYS A 96 -13.83 -10.36 -4.92
CA CYS A 96 -13.30 -11.42 -5.78
C CYS A 96 -14.12 -11.49 -7.07
N GLU A 97 -13.46 -11.67 -8.20
CA GLU A 97 -14.15 -11.94 -9.47
C GLU A 97 -14.88 -13.29 -9.40
N ASN A 98 -14.26 -14.26 -8.74
CA ASN A 98 -14.82 -15.56 -8.46
C ASN A 98 -14.74 -15.86 -6.96
N GLY A 99 -15.89 -16.02 -6.29
CA GLY A 99 -15.95 -16.29 -4.86
C GLY A 99 -15.43 -17.66 -4.42
N ASN A 100 -15.08 -18.53 -5.36
CA ASN A 100 -14.44 -19.82 -5.10
C ASN A 100 -12.92 -19.80 -5.37
N ASP A 101 -12.38 -18.65 -5.78
CA ASP A 101 -10.98 -18.49 -6.14
C ASP A 101 -10.40 -17.24 -5.46
N ASP A 102 -9.72 -17.49 -4.35
CA ASP A 102 -9.10 -16.49 -3.49
C ASP A 102 -8.05 -15.62 -4.23
N ASP A 103 -7.45 -16.15 -5.29
CA ASP A 103 -6.45 -15.44 -6.10
C ASP A 103 -7.10 -14.39 -7.01
N THR A 104 -8.42 -14.35 -7.11
CA THR A 104 -9.16 -13.29 -7.84
C THR A 104 -9.56 -12.12 -6.94
N CYS A 105 -9.34 -12.23 -5.63
CA CYS A 105 -9.74 -11.23 -4.65
C CYS A 105 -8.79 -10.03 -4.65
N ARG A 106 -9.27 -8.86 -5.06
CA ARG A 106 -8.47 -7.64 -5.16
C ARG A 106 -8.64 -6.74 -3.95
N VAL A 107 -7.56 -6.05 -3.57
CA VAL A 107 -7.59 -5.03 -2.50
C VAL A 107 -8.76 -4.09 -2.74
N THR A 108 -9.66 -4.02 -1.77
CA THR A 108 -10.89 -3.25 -1.90
C THR A 108 -10.86 -2.06 -0.96
N VAL A 109 -11.12 -0.89 -1.52
CA VAL A 109 -11.23 0.35 -0.77
C VAL A 109 -12.61 0.98 -0.90
N SER A 110 -12.93 1.91 -0.02
CA SER A 110 -14.19 2.63 -0.04
C SER A 110 -14.40 3.38 -1.36
N ASP A 111 -15.60 3.31 -1.90
CA ASP A 111 -15.97 4.11 -3.08
C ASP A 111 -16.08 5.61 -2.77
N LYS A 112 -16.39 5.93 -1.52
CA LYS A 112 -16.35 7.29 -1.00
C LYS A 112 -14.92 7.74 -0.69
N ASP A 113 -14.59 8.99 -1.00
CA ASP A 113 -13.40 9.66 -0.50
C ASP A 113 -13.65 10.34 0.85
N PHE A 114 -12.61 10.41 1.67
CA PHE A 114 -12.68 10.97 3.03
C PHE A 114 -11.88 12.27 3.18
N GLY A 115 -11.26 12.73 2.11
CA GLY A 115 -10.39 13.91 2.09
C GLY A 115 -9.28 13.77 1.06
N THR A 116 -8.51 14.84 0.90
CA THR A 116 -7.35 14.87 0.00
C THR A 116 -6.07 15.16 0.76
N VAL A 117 -4.96 14.57 0.31
CA VAL A 117 -3.63 14.79 0.89
C VAL A 117 -2.63 14.88 -0.25
N ARG A 118 -1.64 15.77 -0.13
CA ARG A 118 -0.46 15.75 -0.97
C ARG A 118 0.60 14.89 -0.32
N ALA A 119 1.18 13.95 -1.06
CA ALA A 119 2.28 13.14 -0.57
C ALA A 119 3.53 13.29 -1.43
N LEU A 120 4.69 13.34 -0.79
CA LEU A 120 6.00 13.19 -1.41
C LEU A 120 6.44 11.74 -1.24
N VAL A 121 6.57 11.03 -2.35
CA VAL A 121 6.81 9.58 -2.37
C VAL A 121 8.12 9.25 -3.09
N PRO A 122 9.05 8.49 -2.48
CA PRO A 122 10.29 8.08 -3.12
C PRO A 122 10.01 6.89 -4.04
N LEU A 123 9.50 7.13 -5.25
CA LEU A 123 9.13 6.06 -6.17
C LEU A 123 10.37 5.23 -6.58
N LYS A 124 10.22 3.91 -6.54
CA LYS A 124 11.17 2.97 -7.14
C LYS A 124 11.09 3.09 -8.66
N GLY A 125 12.16 2.72 -9.37
CA GLY A 125 12.23 2.87 -10.83
C GLY A 125 11.05 2.24 -11.59
N GLU A 126 10.64 1.04 -11.20
CA GLU A 126 9.48 0.32 -11.78
C GLU A 126 8.12 0.99 -11.53
N ASP A 127 8.02 1.78 -10.47
CA ASP A 127 6.83 2.55 -10.10
C ASP A 127 6.90 3.99 -10.64
N ASP A 128 8.06 4.46 -11.11
CA ASP A 128 8.24 5.82 -11.65
C ASP A 128 8.03 5.87 -13.17
N VAL A 129 8.44 4.81 -13.88
CA VAL A 129 8.39 4.72 -15.35
C VAL A 129 7.91 3.33 -15.79
N GLY A 130 7.03 3.29 -16.79
CA GLY A 130 6.53 2.05 -17.39
C GLY A 130 5.01 1.93 -17.39
N GLU A 131 4.49 0.84 -17.96
CA GLU A 131 3.06 0.56 -18.08
C GLU A 131 2.34 0.48 -16.73
N HIS A 132 3.04 -0.03 -15.72
CA HIS A 132 2.55 -0.17 -14.35
C HIS A 132 3.17 0.87 -13.41
N SER A 133 3.57 2.04 -13.93
CA SER A 133 4.02 3.15 -13.10
C SER A 133 2.86 3.77 -12.31
N VAL A 134 3.20 4.53 -11.27
CA VAL A 134 2.25 5.32 -10.50
C VAL A 134 1.67 6.40 -11.41
N ALA A 135 0.37 6.35 -11.60
CA ALA A 135 -0.38 7.29 -12.42
C ALA A 135 -1.73 7.61 -11.76
N VAL A 136 -2.46 8.57 -12.33
CA VAL A 136 -3.84 8.86 -11.89
C VAL A 136 -4.68 7.59 -11.95
N GLY A 137 -5.37 7.28 -10.85
CA GLY A 137 -6.17 6.08 -10.67
C GLY A 137 -5.43 4.90 -10.05
N SER A 138 -4.10 4.94 -9.86
CA SER A 138 -3.37 3.97 -9.03
C SER A 138 -3.80 4.08 -7.56
N LEU A 139 -3.75 2.98 -6.83
CA LEU A 139 -3.91 2.97 -5.37
C LEU A 139 -2.53 2.93 -4.72
N LEU A 140 -2.34 3.76 -3.68
CA LEU A 140 -1.17 3.72 -2.82
C LEU A 140 -1.60 3.45 -1.37
N ARG A 141 -0.85 2.58 -0.67
CA ARG A 141 -0.80 2.56 0.79
C ARG A 141 0.45 3.32 1.17
N VAL A 142 0.30 4.42 1.90
CA VAL A 142 1.40 5.30 2.24
C VAL A 142 1.58 5.29 3.75
N VAL A 143 2.84 5.26 4.20
CA VAL A 143 3.22 5.44 5.60
C VAL A 143 4.27 6.54 5.66
N GLY A 144 4.10 7.49 6.57
CA GLY A 144 5.01 8.63 6.65
C GLY A 144 4.64 9.62 7.73
N LYS A 145 5.23 10.81 7.64
CA LYS A 145 4.96 11.92 8.57
C LYS A 145 4.36 13.10 7.84
N ILE A 146 3.45 13.79 8.51
CA ILE A 146 2.92 15.05 8.01
C ILE A 146 3.91 16.15 8.39
N GLY A 147 4.37 16.90 7.39
CA GLY A 147 5.26 18.03 7.61
C GLY A 147 4.55 19.24 8.21
N GLU A 148 5.35 20.26 8.54
CA GLU A 148 4.84 21.61 8.81
C GLU A 148 4.45 22.33 7.51
N ASP A 149 5.07 21.94 6.40
CA ASP A 149 4.76 22.45 5.08
C ASP A 149 3.33 22.13 4.67
N VAL A 150 2.69 23.15 4.09
CA VAL A 150 1.44 23.03 3.36
C VAL A 150 1.70 23.26 1.88
N ASP A 151 0.83 22.73 1.05
CA ASP A 151 0.89 23.01 -0.37
C ASP A 151 0.30 24.38 -0.73
N GLU A 152 0.35 24.73 -2.03
CA GLU A 152 -0.21 25.98 -2.59
C GLU A 152 -1.70 26.17 -2.26
N SER A 153 -2.42 25.08 -1.96
CA SER A 153 -3.83 25.08 -1.58
C SER A 153 -4.04 25.03 -0.06
N GLY A 154 -2.98 25.10 0.74
CA GLY A 154 -3.02 25.03 2.20
C GLY A 154 -3.19 23.61 2.76
N MET A 155 -3.08 22.55 1.94
CA MET A 155 -3.27 21.17 2.37
C MET A 155 -1.97 20.58 2.95
N PRO A 156 -2.05 19.66 3.93
CA PRO A 156 -0.88 19.03 4.52
C PRO A 156 -0.07 18.24 3.50
N VAL A 157 1.25 18.35 3.62
CA VAL A 157 2.19 17.53 2.85
C VAL A 157 2.67 16.35 3.71
N LEU A 158 2.34 15.13 3.27
CA LEU A 158 2.83 13.89 3.85
C LEU A 158 4.14 13.49 3.17
N ARG A 159 5.23 13.35 3.94
CA ARG A 159 6.48 12.76 3.46
C ARG A 159 6.49 11.26 3.75
N ALA A 160 6.45 10.46 2.69
CA ALA A 160 6.40 9.02 2.80
C ALA A 160 7.77 8.44 3.15
N SER A 161 7.81 7.55 4.15
CA SER A 161 8.96 6.69 4.44
C SER A 161 8.78 5.29 3.86
N PHE A 162 7.53 4.89 3.58
CA PHE A 162 7.19 3.65 2.91
C PHE A 162 5.95 3.87 2.04
N TYR A 163 5.90 3.17 0.92
CA TYR A 163 4.68 3.05 0.13
C TYR A 163 4.56 1.65 -0.47
N ARG A 164 3.32 1.23 -0.71
CA ARG A 164 2.96 0.10 -1.55
C ARG A 164 2.02 0.57 -2.64
N HIS A 165 2.17 0.02 -3.84
CA HIS A 165 1.50 0.47 -5.05
C HIS A 165 0.70 -0.66 -5.69
N TRP A 166 -0.50 -0.31 -6.13
CA TRP A 166 -1.33 -1.08 -7.05
C TRP A 166 -1.62 -0.22 -8.28
N PRO A 167 -1.21 -0.67 -9.48
CA PRO A 167 -1.59 0.01 -10.71
C PRO A 167 -3.10 0.06 -10.86
N ARG A 168 -3.57 0.94 -11.75
CA ARG A 168 -4.99 1.01 -12.09
C ARG A 168 -5.52 -0.38 -12.46
N TYR A 169 -6.69 -0.74 -11.93
CA TYR A 169 -7.37 -2.04 -12.10
C TYR A 169 -6.81 -3.24 -11.31
N PHE A 170 -5.68 -3.10 -10.62
CA PHE A 170 -5.15 -4.14 -9.71
C PHE A 170 -5.73 -4.07 -8.29
N TYR A 171 -6.58 -3.09 -8.04
CA TYR A 171 -7.43 -2.94 -6.86
C TYR A 171 -8.84 -2.57 -7.35
N VAL A 172 -9.81 -2.60 -6.45
CA VAL A 172 -11.19 -2.22 -6.75
C VAL A 172 -11.79 -1.34 -5.66
N THR A 173 -12.89 -0.66 -5.97
CA THR A 173 -13.66 0.08 -4.96
C THR A 173 -14.91 -0.69 -4.58
N ARG A 174 -15.58 -0.27 -3.50
CA ARG A 174 -16.85 -0.86 -3.09
C ARG A 174 -17.95 -0.75 -4.16
N ALA A 175 -17.84 0.17 -5.12
CA ALA A 175 -18.77 0.26 -6.26
C ALA A 175 -18.74 -0.98 -7.17
N ASN A 176 -17.65 -1.76 -7.15
CA ASN A 176 -17.55 -3.01 -7.92
C ASN A 176 -18.33 -4.18 -7.29
N ALA A 177 -19.04 -3.98 -6.17
CA ALA A 177 -19.78 -5.03 -5.48
C ALA A 177 -20.94 -5.63 -6.30
N GLU A 178 -21.41 -4.96 -7.35
CA GLU A 178 -22.45 -5.50 -8.24
C GLU A 178 -21.90 -6.56 -9.21
N THR A 179 -20.62 -6.45 -9.59
CA THR A 179 -19.97 -7.34 -10.56
C THR A 179 -18.96 -8.29 -9.93
N MET A 180 -18.66 -8.11 -8.64
CA MET A 180 -17.71 -8.92 -7.87
C MET A 180 -18.33 -9.37 -6.54
N ARG A 181 -17.85 -10.49 -5.99
CA ARG A 181 -18.41 -11.11 -4.79
C ARG A 181 -17.51 -10.90 -3.59
N GLN A 182 -18.09 -10.84 -2.39
CA GLN A 182 -17.35 -10.86 -1.12
C GLN A 182 -17.33 -12.26 -0.55
#